data_AF-A0A3L7AFA2-F1
#
_entry.id   AF-A0A3L7AFA2-F1
#
_cell.length_a   1.000
_cell.length_b   1.000
_cell.length_c   1.000
_cell.angle_alpha   90.00
_cell.angle_beta   90.00
_cell.angle_gamma   90.00
#
_symmetry.space_group_name_H-M   'P 1'
#
loop_
_entity.id
_entity.type
_entity.pdbx_description
1 polymer ?
#
loop_
_entity_poly.entity_id
_entity_poly.type
_entity_poly.pdbx_seq_one_letter_code
_entity_poly.pdbx_strand_id
1 'polypeptide(L)' 'MAQILVRNIPDETLAVYRERAKRNGISLEQEIRNLLEKNRPFTPEERVAFSRYMRSQTKKNSPPLTLDEIREGLE' A
#
# COMPACT_ATOMS: atom_id res chain seq x y z
N MET A 1 4.27 13.84 -19.40
CA MET A 1 4.37 12.39 -19.68
C MET A 1 5.79 11.98 -19.46
N ALA A 2 6.05 11.02 -18.56
CA ALA A 2 7.38 10.48 -18.31
C ALA A 2 7.37 9.00 -18.71
N GLN A 3 8.50 8.52 -19.24
CA GLN A 3 8.66 7.12 -19.64
C GLN A 3 9.90 6.54 -18.97
N ILE A 4 9.79 5.30 -18.52
CA ILE A 4 10.91 4.52 -17.99
C ILE A 4 11.04 3.22 -18.77
N LEU A 5 12.27 2.74 -18.92
CA LEU A 5 12.58 1.44 -19.50
C LEU A 5 13.26 0.59 -18.43
N VAL A 6 12.63 -0.52 -18.08
CA VAL A 6 13.13 -1.44 -17.06
C VAL A 6 13.64 -2.70 -17.77
N ARG A 7 14.94 -2.97 -17.65
CA ARG A 7 15.59 -4.14 -18.27
C ARG A 7 15.74 -5.28 -17.29
N ASN A 8 15.93 -6.49 -17.81
CA ASN A 8 16.27 -7.69 -17.03
C ASN A 8 15.23 -8.04 -15.95
N ILE A 9 13.94 -7.85 -16.23
CA ILE A 9 12.87 -8.34 -15.36
C ILE A 9 12.76 -9.86 -15.56
N PRO A 10 12.76 -10.67 -14.49
CA PRO A 10 12.48 -12.09 -14.61
C PRO A 10 11.11 -12.35 -15.24
N ASP A 11 11.06 -13.23 -16.24
CA ASP A 11 9.81 -13.51 -16.98
C ASP A 11 8.68 -14.00 -16.07
N GLU A 12 9.02 -14.76 -15.02
CA GLU A 12 8.09 -15.20 -13.98
C GLU A 12 7.40 -14.03 -13.28
N THR A 13 8.15 -12.96 -12.98
CA THR A 13 7.60 -11.75 -12.35
C THR A 13 6.64 -11.07 -13.31
N LEU A 14 7.04 -10.94 -14.57
CA LEU A 14 6.22 -10.28 -15.59
C LEU A 14 4.92 -11.07 -15.88
N ALA A 15 4.98 -12.40 -15.83
CA ALA A 15 3.83 -13.28 -16.00
C ALA A 15 2.75 -13.05 -14.93
N VAL A 16 3.16 -12.92 -13.66
CA VAL A 16 2.22 -12.65 -12.55
C VAL A 16 1.43 -11.36 -12.78
N TYR A 17 2.12 -10.27 -13.16
CA TYR A 17 1.45 -9.00 -13.43
C TYR A 17 0.59 -9.02 -14.70
N ARG A 18 1.00 -9.79 -15.72
CA ARG A 18 0.20 -9.97 -16.94
C ARG A 18 -1.12 -10.67 -16.64
N GLU A 19 -1.09 -11.74 -15.85
CA GLU A 19 -2.31 -12.45 -15.44
C GLU A 19 -3.20 -11.57 -14.56
N ARG A 20 -2.61 -10.77 -13.67
CA ARG A 20 -3.35 -9.80 -12.86
C ARG A 20 -4.04 -8.73 -13.72
N ALA A 21 -3.34 -8.17 -14.70
CA ALA A 21 -3.88 -7.19 -15.63
C ALA A 21 -5.06 -7.76 -16.44
N LYS A 22 -4.93 -9.00 -16.94
CA LYS A 22 -6.02 -9.72 -17.63
C LYS A 22 -7.25 -9.89 -16.75
N ARG A 23 -7.08 -10.34 -15.49
CA ARG A 23 -8.20 -10.51 -14.54
C ARG A 23 -8.91 -9.19 -14.25
N ASN A 24 -8.16 -8.10 -14.21
CA ASN A 24 -8.68 -6.75 -13.97
C ASN A 24 -9.24 -6.09 -15.25
N GLY A 25 -9.12 -6.73 -16.42
CA GLY A 25 -9.56 -6.18 -17.71
C GLY A 25 -8.77 -4.94 -18.16
N ILE A 26 -7.53 -4.77 -17.69
CA ILE A 26 -6.67 -3.62 -18.01
C ILE A 26 -5.38 -4.05 -18.70
N SER A 27 -4.67 -3.09 -19.31
CA SER A 27 -3.35 -3.37 -19.90
C SER A 27 -2.29 -3.62 -18.83
N LEU A 28 -1.25 -4.38 -19.19
CA LEU A 28 -0.09 -4.58 -18.32
C LEU A 28 0.56 -3.24 -17.93
N GLU A 29 0.66 -2.31 -18.87
CA GLU A 29 1.17 -0.96 -18.60
C GLU A 29 0.34 -0.25 -17.52
N GLN A 30 -0.99 -0.31 -17.62
CA GLN A 30 -1.87 0.32 -16.64
C GLN A 30 -1.79 -0.37 -15.27
N GLU A 31 -1.65 -1.69 -15.22
CA GLU A 31 -1.42 -2.43 -13.97
C GLU A 31 -0.10 -1.99 -13.30
N ILE A 32 0.99 -1.86 -14.06
CA ILE A 32 2.26 -1.37 -13.53
C ILE A 32 2.17 0.09 -13.10
N ARG A 33 1.45 0.94 -13.85
CA ARG A 33 1.19 2.33 -13.46
C ARG A 33 0.44 2.39 -12.13
N ASN A 34 -0.61 1.59 -11.98
CA ASN A 34 -1.38 1.50 -10.74
C ASN A 34 -0.52 0.99 -9.58
N LEU A 35 0.37 0.02 -9.84
CA LEU A 35 1.33 -0.48 -8.86
C LEU A 35 2.27 0.64 -8.38
N LEU A 36 2.80 1.45 -9.29
CA LEU A 36 3.69 2.55 -8.96
C LEU A 36 2.98 3.62 -8.12
N GLU A 37 1.77 4.03 -8.52
CA GLU A 37 0.98 5.00 -7.76
C GLU A 37 0.59 4.46 -6.38
N LYS A 38 0.19 3.19 -6.30
CA LYS A 38 -0.19 2.55 -5.03
C LYS A 38 0.96 2.43 -4.05
N ASN A 39 2.18 2.22 -4.55
CA ASN A 39 3.39 2.10 -3.72
C ASN A 39 4.17 3.41 -3.63
N ARG A 40 3.60 4.51 -4.12
CA ARG A 40 4.21 5.83 -3.99
C ARG A 40 4.34 6.15 -2.50
N PRO A 41 5.55 6.42 -1.99
CA PRO A 41 5.70 6.84 -0.62
C PRO A 41 4.98 8.18 -0.43
N PHE A 42 4.25 8.30 0.67
CA PHE A 42 3.64 9.56 1.05
C PHE A 42 4.69 10.66 1.21
N THR A 43 4.38 11.86 0.74
CA THR A 43 5.15 13.06 1.09
C THR A 43 5.03 13.33 2.60
N PRO A 44 5.95 14.12 3.20
CA PRO A 44 5.82 14.49 4.61
C PRO A 44 4.46 15.09 4.97
N GLU A 45 3.89 15.91 4.10
CA GLU A 45 2.58 16.55 4.26
C GLU A 45 1.46 15.51 4.21
N GLU A 46 1.49 14.60 3.23
CA GLU A 46 0.54 13.50 3.09
C GLU A 46 0.59 12.55 4.28
N ARG A 47 1.79 12.27 4.82
CA ARG A 47 1.95 11.46 6.04
C ARG A 47 1.28 12.12 7.24
N VAL A 48 1.45 13.43 7.42
CA VAL A 48 0.82 14.17 8.52
C VAL A 48 -0.69 14.20 8.35
N ALA A 49 -1.18 14.44 7.14
CA ALA A 49 -2.60 14.42 6.83
C ALA A 49 -3.22 13.04 7.10
N PHE A 50 -2.57 11.96 6.64
CA PHE A 50 -2.98 10.58 6.91
C PHE A 50 -2.99 10.26 8.40
N SER A 51 -1.95 10.65 9.15
CA SER A 51 -1.90 10.49 10.61
C SER A 51 -3.06 11.20 11.31
N ARG A 52 -3.38 12.44 10.92
CA ARG A 52 -4.53 13.19 11.46
C ARG A 52 -5.86 12.51 11.12
N TYR A 53 -6.02 12.03 9.89
CA TYR A 53 -7.21 11.31 9.47
C TYR A 53 -7.39 10.02 10.29
N MET A 54 -6.36 9.19 10.42
CA MET A 54 -6.43 7.97 11.22
C MET A 54 -6.76 8.28 12.69
N ARG A 55 -6.13 9.31 13.27
CA ARG A 55 -6.46 9.77 14.63
C ARG A 55 -7.91 10.25 14.80
N SER A 56 -8.55 10.75 13.75
CA SER A 56 -9.96 11.16 13.82
C SER A 56 -10.92 9.98 13.73
N GLN A 57 -10.50 8.88 13.08
CA GLN A 57 -11.27 7.65 12.97
C GLN A 57 -11.15 6.76 14.23
N THR A 58 -10.04 6.86 14.97
CA THR A 58 -9.88 6.14 16.23
C THR A 58 -10.63 6.86 17.35
N LYS A 59 -11.41 6.12 18.16
CA LYS A 59 -12.04 6.68 19.38
C LYS A 59 -10.95 7.35 20.23
N LYS A 60 -11.20 8.61 20.62
CA LYS A 60 -10.21 9.52 21.22
C LYS A 60 -9.45 8.97 22.44
N ASN A 61 -10.00 7.99 23.14
CA ASN A 61 -9.52 7.57 24.47
C ASN A 61 -9.63 6.05 24.69
N SER A 62 -9.05 5.21 23.81
CA SER A 62 -8.74 3.86 24.27
C SER A 62 -7.63 3.98 25.32
N PRO A 63 -7.82 3.50 26.56
CA PRO A 63 -6.74 3.46 27.52
C PRO A 63 -5.55 2.69 26.93
N PRO A 64 -4.31 3.07 27.26
CA PRO A 64 -3.16 2.28 26.87
C PRO A 64 -3.35 0.86 27.39
N LEU A 65 -3.01 -0.14 26.57
CA LEU A 65 -3.01 -1.53 27.00
C LEU A 65 -2.09 -1.66 28.22
N THR A 66 -2.57 -2.36 29.24
CA THR A 66 -1.78 -2.81 30.38
C THR A 66 -0.72 -3.81 29.92
N LEU A 67 0.34 -3.99 30.72
CA LEU A 67 1.41 -4.93 30.40
C LEU A 67 0.90 -6.38 30.25
N ASP A 68 -0.17 -6.70 30.96
CA ASP A 68 -0.78 -8.03 30.93
C ASP A 68 -1.59 -8.22 29.64
N GLU A 69 -2.38 -7.23 29.22
CA GLU A 69 -3.09 -7.24 27.93
C GLU A 69 -2.13 -7.31 26.72
N ILE A 70 -0.95 -6.71 26.81
CA ILE A 70 0.09 -6.80 25.76
C ILE A 70 0.70 -8.21 25.71
N ARG A 71 0.86 -8.87 26.87
CA ARG A 71 1.49 -10.20 26.97
C ARG A 71 0.53 -11.31 26.57
N GLU A 72 -0.74 -11.21 26.96
CA GLU A 72 -1.73 -12.28 26.82
C GLU A 72 -2.59 -12.13 25.55
N GLY A 73 -2.62 -10.93 24.95
CA GLY A 73 -3.51 -10.60 23.84
C GLY A 73 -4.90 -10.20 24.34
N LEU A 74 -5.59 -9.33 23.60
CA LEU A 74 -6.98 -8.96 23.91
C LEU A 74 -7.88 -10.19 23.72
N GLU A 75 -8.52 -10.67 24.79
CA GLU A 75 -9.60 -11.68 24.72
C GLU A 75 -10.82 -11.17 23.94
#